data_AF-A0A5K1G0S2-F1
#
_entry.id   AF-A0A5K1G0S2-F1
#
_cell.length_a   1.000
_cell.length_b   1.000
_cell.length_c   1.000
_cell.angle_alpha   90.00
_cell.angle_beta   90.00
_cell.angle_gamma   90.00
#
_symmetry.space_group_name_H-M   'P 1'
#
loop_
_entity.id
_entity.type
_entity.pdbx_description
1 polymer ?
#
loop_
_entity_poly.entity_id
_entity_poly.type
_entity_poly.pdbx_seq_one_letter_code
_entity_poly.pdbx_strand_id
1 'polypeptide(L)'
;TRSAKRSNEGALKHWLKKSNVNAEKVEYTAEFEVTSDFGTPGAITVMNQHQREFFLESIVLEGFIGGPVYFTCNSWVQSTTVHQEKRIFFTNK
;
A
#
# COMPACT_ATOMS: atom_id res chain seq x y z
N THR A 1 20.13 17.14 -1.22
CA THR A 1 18.69 17.28 -0.90
C THR A 1 18.35 16.32 0.22
N ARG A 2 17.60 16.74 1.25
CA ARG A 2 17.13 15.83 2.31
C ARG A 2 15.96 15.02 1.74
N SER A 3 16.25 13.88 1.15
CA SER A 3 15.23 12.96 0.63
C SER A 3 14.66 12.13 1.77
N ALA A 4 13.34 11.90 1.77
CA ALA A 4 12.72 10.96 2.70
C ALA A 4 13.26 9.53 2.46
N LYS A 5 13.38 8.74 3.52
CA LYS A 5 13.74 7.32 3.41
C LYS A 5 12.61 6.55 2.71
N ARG A 6 12.98 5.55 1.92
CA ARG A 6 12.05 4.70 1.17
C ARG A 6 12.43 3.23 1.35
N SER A 7 11.45 2.38 1.63
CA SER A 7 11.64 0.93 1.67
C SER A 7 11.78 0.35 0.26
N ASN A 8 12.16 -0.93 0.19
CA ASN A 8 11.92 -1.73 -1.01
C ASN A 8 10.41 -1.95 -1.23
N GLU A 9 10.05 -2.43 -2.42
CA GLU A 9 8.66 -2.76 -2.76
C GLU A 9 8.22 -4.02 -2.03
N GLY A 10 7.04 -3.96 -1.41
CA GLY A 10 6.33 -5.13 -0.88
C GLY A 10 5.26 -5.58 -1.87
N ALA A 11 5.16 -6.89 -2.09
CA ALA A 11 4.10 -7.48 -2.90
C ALA A 11 2.99 -8.04 -2.01
N LEU A 12 1.74 -7.98 -2.48
CA LEU A 12 0.60 -8.57 -1.77
C LEU A 12 0.77 -10.10 -1.66
N LYS A 13 0.67 -10.62 -0.45
CA LYS A 13 0.67 -12.06 -0.16
C LYS A 13 -0.70 -12.67 -0.42
N HIS A 14 -0.71 -13.94 -0.80
CA HIS A 14 -1.91 -14.77 -0.99
C HIS A 14 -2.95 -14.20 -1.99
N TRP A 15 -2.55 -13.30 -2.88
CA TRP A 15 -3.41 -12.71 -3.91
C TRP A 15 -4.20 -13.78 -4.69
N LEU A 16 -3.49 -14.79 -5.21
CA LEU A 16 -4.08 -15.88 -5.99
C LEU A 16 -5.10 -16.73 -5.22
N LYS A 17 -4.97 -16.81 -3.88
CA LYS A 17 -5.92 -17.57 -3.05
C LYS A 17 -7.24 -16.83 -2.88
N LYS A 18 -7.23 -15.49 -3.00
CA LYS A 18 -8.40 -14.63 -2.78
C LYS A 18 -9.07 -14.17 -4.08
N SER A 19 -8.52 -14.50 -5.26
CA SER A 19 -9.07 -14.06 -6.56
C SER A 19 -10.49 -14.58 -6.86
N ASN A 20 -10.91 -15.66 -6.18
CA ASN A 20 -12.24 -16.27 -6.35
C ASN A 20 -13.20 -15.96 -5.20
N VAL A 21 -12.81 -15.07 -4.28
CA VAL A 21 -13.68 -14.67 -3.17
C VAL A 21 -14.67 -13.62 -3.70
N ASN A 22 -15.95 -13.98 -3.74
CA ASN A 22 -17.01 -13.06 -4.12
C ASN A 22 -17.44 -12.26 -2.88
N ALA A 23 -16.65 -11.24 -2.53
CA ALA A 23 -16.89 -10.35 -1.41
C ALA A 23 -16.85 -8.89 -1.88
N GLU A 24 -17.65 -8.04 -1.25
CA GLU A 24 -17.67 -6.59 -1.50
C GLU A 24 -16.32 -5.94 -1.15
N LYS A 25 -15.61 -6.48 -0.15
CA LYS A 25 -14.29 -6.04 0.30
C LYS A 25 -13.39 -7.23 0.50
N VAL A 26 -12.12 -7.07 0.13
CA VAL A 26 -11.07 -8.09 0.32
C VAL A 26 -9.84 -7.43 0.92
N GLU A 27 -9.36 -7.99 2.03
CA GLU A 27 -8.13 -7.54 2.66
C GLU A 27 -6.93 -8.35 2.14
N TYR A 28 -5.82 -7.67 1.88
CA TYR A 28 -4.55 -8.29 1.50
C TYR A 28 -3.47 -7.83 2.47
N THR A 29 -2.46 -8.67 2.67
CA THR A 29 -1.31 -8.35 3.51
C THR A 29 -0.05 -8.24 2.66
N ALA A 30 0.87 -7.38 3.08
CA ALA A 30 2.22 -7.26 2.53
C ALA A 30 3.19 -7.05 3.67
N GLU A 31 4.45 -7.42 3.47
CA GLU A 31 5.52 -7.21 4.44
C GLU A 31 6.57 -6.29 3.85
N PHE A 32 7.13 -5.43 4.70
CA PHE A 32 8.18 -4.49 4.35
C PHE A 32 9.33 -4.64 5.34
N GLU A 33 10.54 -4.69 4.82
CA GLU A 33 11.75 -4.64 5.63
C GLU A 33 12.31 -3.22 5.62
N VAL A 34 12.53 -2.65 6.81
CA VAL A 34 13.09 -1.32 6.99
C VAL A 34 14.13 -1.34 8.10
N THR A 35 15.08 -0.41 8.06
CA THR A 35 16.07 -0.23 9.12
C THR A 35 15.43 0.37 10.38
N SER A 36 16.04 0.14 11.54
CA SER A 36 15.54 0.66 12.82
C SER A 36 15.45 2.19 12.87
N ASP A 37 16.25 2.88 12.05
CA ASP A 37 16.28 4.34 11.94
C ASP A 37 15.34 4.88 10.84
N PHE A 38 14.46 4.06 10.25
CA PHE A 38 13.54 4.46 9.18
C PHE A 38 12.57 5.58 9.61
N GLY A 39 12.22 5.61 10.90
CA GLY A 39 11.22 6.52 11.45
C GLY A 39 9.79 6.05 11.18
N THR A 40 8.82 6.93 11.40
CA THR A 40 7.40 6.64 11.13
C THR A 40 7.05 7.02 9.69
N PRO A 41 6.48 6.11 8.88
CA PRO A 41 6.03 6.42 7.52
C PRO A 41 5.00 7.57 7.51
N GLY A 42 5.20 8.53 6.61
CA GLY A 42 4.24 9.63 6.34
C GLY A 42 3.50 9.49 5.01
N ALA A 43 3.98 8.61 4.12
CA ALA A 43 3.39 8.32 2.82
C ALA A 43 3.65 6.87 2.42
N ILE A 44 2.78 6.31 1.58
CA ILE A 44 2.96 5.00 0.95
C ILE A 44 2.65 5.11 -0.55
N THR A 45 3.45 4.42 -1.36
CA THR A 45 3.21 4.33 -2.81
C THR A 45 2.60 2.99 -3.19
N VAL A 46 1.54 3.00 -3.99
CA VAL A 46 0.84 1.82 -4.48
C VAL A 46 0.93 1.75 -6.00
N MET A 47 1.18 0.55 -6.51
CA MET A 47 1.23 0.24 -7.93
C MET A 47 0.28 -0.91 -8.22
N ASN A 48 -0.59 -0.74 -9.22
CA ASN A 48 -1.52 -1.78 -9.64
C ASN A 48 -1.03 -2.46 -10.91
N GLN A 49 -0.40 -3.63 -10.75
CA GLN A 49 0.04 -4.48 -11.87
C GLN A 49 -1.07 -5.41 -12.39
N HIS A 50 -2.28 -5.35 -11.83
CA HIS A 50 -3.42 -6.09 -12.32
C HIS A 50 -4.02 -5.41 -13.58
N GLN A 51 -4.75 -6.17 -14.39
CA GLN A 51 -5.31 -5.68 -15.66
C GLN A 51 -6.44 -4.65 -15.48
N ARG A 52 -7.14 -4.70 -14.35
CA ARG A 52 -8.26 -3.80 -14.01
C ARG A 52 -7.89 -2.89 -12.84
N GLU A 53 -8.46 -1.70 -12.84
CA GLU A 53 -8.45 -0.84 -11.66
C GLU A 53 -9.17 -1.50 -10.48
N PHE A 54 -8.82 -1.08 -9.27
CA PHE A 54 -9.53 -1.46 -8.06
C PHE A 54 -9.70 -0.24 -7.14
N PHE A 55 -10.74 -0.26 -6.31
CA PHE A 55 -10.95 0.76 -5.30
C PHE A 55 -10.15 0.41 -4.04
N LEU A 56 -9.23 1.28 -3.64
CA LEU A 56 -8.45 1.15 -2.41
C LEU A 56 -9.08 2.02 -1.33
N GLU A 57 -9.66 1.36 -0.32
CA GLU A 57 -10.30 2.04 0.81
C GLU A 57 -9.27 2.57 1.81
N SER A 58 -8.40 1.69 2.32
CA SER A 58 -7.42 2.03 3.35
C SER A 58 -6.20 1.12 3.35
N ILE A 59 -5.12 1.59 3.97
CA ILE A 59 -3.95 0.80 4.32
C ILE A 59 -3.66 0.98 5.81
N VAL A 60 -3.32 -0.10 6.49
CA VAL A 60 -2.84 -0.10 7.87
C VAL A 60 -1.42 -0.69 7.88
N LEU A 61 -0.45 0.08 8.37
CA LEU A 61 0.92 -0.39 8.58
C LEU A 61 1.15 -0.63 10.07
N GLU A 62 1.46 -1.87 10.43
CA GLU A 62 1.77 -2.28 11.79
C GLU A 62 3.29 -2.37 12.02
N GLY A 63 3.72 -2.62 13.27
CA GLY A 63 5.12 -2.89 13.60
C GLY A 63 5.99 -1.69 13.98
N PHE A 64 5.39 -0.50 14.15
CA PHE A 64 6.11 0.69 14.62
C PHE A 64 5.89 0.94 16.12
N ILE A 65 6.91 1.47 16.81
CA ILE A 65 6.87 1.77 18.26
C ILE A 65 5.69 2.70 18.62
N GLY A 66 5.33 3.63 17.73
CA GLY A 66 4.21 4.56 17.91
C GLY A 66 2.82 3.97 17.65
N GLY A 67 2.71 2.66 17.41
CA GLY A 67 1.47 1.98 17.03
C GLY A 67 1.23 1.95 15.51
N PRO A 68 0.07 1.43 15.08
CA PRO A 68 -0.27 1.33 13.67
C PRO A 68 -0.37 2.71 12.99
N VAL A 69 0.04 2.77 11.72
CA VAL A 69 -0.07 3.96 10.87
C VAL A 69 -1.20 3.75 9.87
N TYR A 70 -2.16 4.68 9.87
CA TYR A 70 -3.37 4.62 9.06
C TYR A 70 -3.31 5.55 7.85
N PHE A 71 -3.74 5.02 6.70
CA PHE A 71 -3.91 5.75 5.45
C PHE A 71 -5.37 5.58 5.00
N THR A 72 -6.16 6.67 5.00
CA THR A 72 -7.48 6.67 4.36
C THR A 72 -7.31 7.02 2.89
N CYS A 73 -7.45 6.03 2.01
CA CYS A 73 -7.12 6.16 0.60
C CYS A 73 -8.31 6.62 -0.24
N ASN A 74 -9.46 5.94 -0.10
CA ASN A 74 -10.72 6.20 -0.82
C ASN A 74 -10.53 6.60 -2.29
N SER A 75 -9.77 5.79 -3.04
CA SER A 75 -9.40 6.12 -4.42
C SER A 75 -9.30 4.90 -5.32
N TRP A 76 -9.69 5.06 -6.58
CA TRP A 76 -9.43 4.07 -7.63
C TRP A 76 -7.96 4.05 -8.01
N VAL A 77 -7.34 2.86 -7.99
CA VAL A 77 -5.94 2.66 -8.41
C VAL A 77 -5.91 2.08 -9.81
N GLN A 78 -5.55 2.92 -10.78
CA GLN A 78 -5.47 2.54 -12.20
C GLN A 78 -4.41 1.49 -12.46
N SER A 79 -4.69 0.58 -13.41
CA SER A 79 -3.72 -0.38 -13.90
C SER A 79 -2.50 0.33 -14.49
N THR A 80 -1.32 -0.25 -14.28
CA THR A 80 -0.07 0.22 -14.90
C THR A 80 -0.07 0.13 -16.43
N THR A 81 -1.00 -0.65 -17.01
CA THR A 81 -1.19 -0.69 -18.47
C THR A 81 -1.81 0.60 -19.02
N VAL A 82 -2.55 1.34 -18.19
CA VAL A 82 -3.18 2.62 -18.52
C VAL A 82 -2.34 3.78 -18.01
N HIS A 83 -1.81 3.68 -16.78
CA HIS A 83 -1.05 4.74 -16.13
C HIS A 83 0.13 4.16 -15.35
N GLN A 84 1.35 4.35 -15.86
CA GLN A 84 2.56 3.73 -15.30
C GLN A 84 3.01 4.32 -13.96
N GLU A 85 2.52 5.50 -13.57
CA GLU A 85 2.95 6.13 -12.33
C GLU A 85 2.32 5.48 -11.10
N LYS A 86 3.11 5.40 -10.03
CA LYS A 86 2.66 4.93 -8.73
C LYS A 86 1.77 5.99 -8.08
N ARG A 87 0.66 5.55 -7.47
CA ARG A 87 -0.15 6.43 -6.64
C ARG A 87 0.51 6.62 -5.28
N ILE A 88 0.42 7.81 -4.72
CA ILE A 88 0.91 8.13 -3.38
C ILE A 88 -0.26 8.46 -2.47
N PHE A 89 -0.24 7.91 -1.26
CA PHE A 89 -1.21 8.17 -0.20
C PHE A 89 -0.47 8.66 1.04
N PHE A 90 -1.04 9.63 1.74
CA PHE A 90 -0.47 10.22 2.96
C PHE A 90 -1.22 9.75 4.19
N THR A 91 -0.54 9.77 5.34
CA THR A 91 -1.15 9.41 6.62
C THR A 91 -2.21 10.41 7.05
N ASN A 92 -3.19 9.96 7.83
CA ASN A 92 -4.28 10.80 8.36
C ASN A 92 -3.87 11.71 9.55
N LYS A 93 -2.57 12.02 9.72
CA LYS A 93 -2.07 12.84 10.83
C LYS A 93 -2.41 14.31 10.65
#